data_AF-A0A379E0T8-F1
#
_entry.id   AF-A0A379E0T8-F1
#
_cell.length_a   1.000
_cell.length_b   1.000
_cell.length_c   1.000
_cell.angle_alpha   90.00
_cell.angle_beta   90.00
_cell.angle_gamma   90.00
#
_symmetry.space_group_name_H-M   'P 1'
#
loop_
_entity.id
_entity.type
_entity.pdbx_description
1 polymer ?
#
loop_
_entity_poly.entity_id
_entity_poly.type
_entity_poly.pdbx_seq_one_letter_code
_entity_poly.pdbx_strand_id
1 'polypeptide(L)'
;MHANVQTRFNPATGEKALYYRLKESYRDVAGHVHSLILLNIGFEPSLTALQVRRIAFALTERFKNRGTNSLFGKHLEGLTELEQAKADEWWQRMKEEGGIDRFDKKEQKARKESERYIDLATAEHTDARNVGAEWLCKQTIDKLGLEEFLRDQGWSNHSIHTALSALIIRTVYAVSERSSYYYLRDNSAAAELYTGLQDWTPGINALYKVTDKLYELKEKIERHLCNVTDNLFNIDNKLMLFDLTNFYFEGSKRENKKAQFGRSKEKRSDCKLLVLALCINKEGFIRYSSILEGNTADPKSLPDMIDTLADRNPVQKEKSLIVMDAGIATGENLNLIKAKGYNYLCVSRTKLKDYTLSEDHKSVMVKDARKQTITLNKVHTEGEDYYLEITSPSKAMTESSMNKLWRERFETELKKINDGIAKKGGTKLYEKVVERTGRAI
;
A
#
# COMPACT_ATOMS: atom_id res chain seq x y z
N MET A 1 13.94 -34.85 -45.30
CA MET A 1 13.59 -35.04 -46.71
C MET A 1 12.60 -36.17 -46.86
N HIS A 2 11.70 -36.04 -47.83
CA HIS A 2 10.65 -37.02 -48.12
C HIS A 2 10.68 -37.39 -49.60
N ALA A 3 10.72 -38.69 -49.90
CA ALA A 3 10.55 -39.21 -51.25
C ALA A 3 9.05 -39.25 -51.60
N ASN A 4 8.62 -38.36 -52.49
CA ASN A 4 7.29 -38.38 -53.07
C ASN A 4 7.28 -39.27 -54.31
N VAL A 5 6.38 -40.25 -54.35
CA VAL A 5 6.23 -41.22 -55.45
C VAL A 5 4.91 -40.97 -56.16
N GLN A 6 4.94 -40.88 -57.50
CA GLN A 6 3.75 -40.78 -58.32
C GLN A 6 3.86 -41.72 -59.51
N THR A 7 2.77 -42.43 -59.86
CA THR A 7 2.72 -43.19 -61.11
C THR A 7 2.54 -42.23 -62.28
N ARG A 8 3.47 -42.24 -63.24
CA ARG A 8 3.44 -41.40 -64.45
C ARG A 8 3.73 -42.24 -65.69
N PHE A 9 3.26 -41.78 -66.85
CA PHE A 9 3.59 -42.40 -68.13
C PHE A 9 5.07 -42.13 -68.45
N ASN A 10 5.85 -43.18 -68.68
CA ASN A 10 7.27 -43.09 -69.04
C ASN A 10 7.41 -43.05 -70.57
N PRO A 11 7.83 -41.93 -71.16
CA PRO A 11 7.97 -41.80 -72.61
C PRO A 11 8.99 -42.78 -73.22
N ALA A 12 9.97 -43.23 -72.43
CA ALA A 12 11.03 -44.11 -72.91
C ALA A 12 10.60 -45.58 -73.01
N THR A 13 9.65 -46.02 -72.17
CA THR A 13 9.17 -47.41 -72.14
C THR A 13 7.75 -47.57 -72.66
N GLY A 14 7.01 -46.48 -72.84
CA GLY A 14 5.61 -46.52 -73.30
C GLY A 14 4.61 -47.00 -72.25
N GLU A 15 5.02 -47.16 -70.99
CA GLU A 15 4.22 -47.73 -69.90
C GLU A 15 4.16 -46.82 -68.67
N LYS A 16 3.23 -47.10 -67.76
CA LYS A 16 3.15 -46.40 -66.47
C LYS A 16 4.25 -46.89 -65.53
N ALA A 17 5.11 -45.98 -65.07
CA ALA A 17 6.19 -46.26 -64.14
C ALA A 17 6.19 -45.30 -62.93
N LEU A 18 6.91 -45.66 -61.87
CA LEU A 18 7.06 -44.84 -60.68
C LEU A 18 8.01 -43.66 -60.95
N TYR A 19 7.52 -42.45 -60.68
CA TYR A 19 8.27 -41.21 -60.78
C TYR A 19 8.57 -40.67 -59.38
N TYR A 20 9.85 -40.44 -59.10
CA TYR A 20 10.34 -40.07 -57.78
C TYR A 20 10.73 -38.58 -57.71
N ARG A 21 10.41 -37.94 -56.59
CA ARG A 21 10.84 -36.58 -56.25
C ARG A 21 11.29 -36.51 -54.80
N LEU A 22 12.37 -35.79 -54.53
CA LEU A 22 12.78 -35.46 -53.17
C LEU A 22 12.22 -34.11 -52.79
N LYS A 23 11.53 -34.05 -51.66
CA LYS A 23 10.98 -32.82 -51.08
C LYS A 23 11.54 -32.58 -49.68
N GLU A 24 11.61 -31.32 -49.29
CA GLU A 24 11.84 -30.91 -47.90
C GLU A 24 10.86 -29.82 -47.51
N SER A 25 10.52 -29.76 -46.23
CA SER A 25 9.56 -28.80 -45.69
C SER A 25 10.23 -27.73 -44.84
N TYR A 26 9.71 -26.50 -44.90
CA TYR A 26 10.02 -25.41 -43.99
C TYR A 26 8.71 -24.80 -43.47
N ARG A 27 8.77 -24.01 -42.40
CA ARG A 27 7.60 -23.30 -41.84
C ARG A 27 7.66 -21.82 -42.15
N ASP A 28 6.50 -21.20 -42.42
CA ASP A 28 6.39 -19.74 -42.47
C ASP A 28 6.17 -19.13 -41.08
N VAL A 29 6.04 -17.79 -41.03
CA VAL A 29 5.85 -17.02 -39.79
C VAL A 29 4.56 -17.41 -39.05
N ALA A 30 3.52 -17.84 -39.76
CA ALA A 30 2.26 -18.27 -39.18
C ALA A 30 2.28 -19.77 -38.77
N GLY A 31 3.43 -20.44 -38.92
CA GLY A 31 3.60 -21.85 -38.58
C GLY A 31 3.10 -22.83 -39.65
N HIS A 32 2.64 -22.36 -40.81
CA HIS A 32 2.20 -23.22 -41.91
C HIS A 32 3.38 -23.95 -42.53
N VAL A 33 3.18 -25.23 -42.85
CA VAL A 33 4.21 -26.08 -43.46
C VAL A 33 4.18 -25.93 -44.98
N HIS A 34 5.30 -25.47 -45.54
CA HIS A 34 5.53 -25.38 -46.99
C HIS A 34 6.52 -26.45 -47.40
N SER A 35 6.29 -27.13 -48.53
CA SER A 35 7.22 -28.15 -49.07
C SER A 35 7.78 -27.75 -50.42
N LEU A 36 9.10 -27.82 -50.58
CA LEU A 36 9.81 -27.57 -51.84
C LEU A 36 10.39 -28.87 -52.40
N ILE A 37 10.41 -28.98 -53.73
CA ILE A 37 11.06 -30.08 -54.43
C ILE A 37 12.55 -29.74 -54.56
N LEU A 38 13.39 -30.55 -53.94
CA LEU A 38 14.85 -30.42 -53.99
C LEU A 38 15.45 -31.13 -55.20
N LEU A 39 14.86 -32.26 -55.61
CA LEU A 39 15.29 -33.00 -56.80
C LEU A 39 14.11 -33.68 -57.49
N ASN A 40 14.07 -33.58 -58.81
CA ASN A 40 13.26 -34.47 -59.64
C ASN A 40 14.14 -35.65 -60.06
N ILE A 41 14.06 -36.77 -59.32
CA ILE A 41 14.84 -37.98 -59.63
C ILE A 41 14.41 -38.53 -61.00
N GLY A 42 13.11 -38.55 -61.27
CA GLY A 42 12.55 -39.09 -62.51
C GLY A 42 12.12 -40.55 -62.37
N PHE A 43 12.25 -41.30 -63.46
CA PHE A 43 12.03 -42.75 -63.48
C PHE A 43 13.34 -43.46 -63.18
N GLU A 44 13.38 -44.27 -62.12
CA GLU A 44 14.59 -45.01 -61.71
C GLU A 44 14.23 -46.50 -61.58
N PRO A 45 14.30 -47.28 -62.67
CA PRO A 45 13.91 -48.68 -62.65
C PRO A 45 14.90 -49.57 -61.89
N SER A 46 16.12 -49.06 -61.61
CA SER A 46 17.15 -49.80 -60.88
C SER A 46 16.93 -49.88 -59.36
N LEU A 47 15.97 -49.11 -58.83
CA LEU A 47 15.67 -49.03 -57.40
C LEU A 47 14.20 -49.32 -57.12
N THR A 48 13.95 -50.06 -56.04
CA THR A 48 12.60 -50.23 -55.49
C THR A 48 12.17 -48.99 -54.69
N ALA A 49 10.86 -48.78 -54.54
CA ALA A 49 10.33 -47.65 -53.76
C ALA A 49 10.84 -47.64 -52.30
N LEU A 50 11.11 -48.81 -51.72
CA LEU A 50 11.68 -48.92 -50.37
C LEU A 50 13.12 -48.40 -50.32
N GLN A 51 13.95 -48.74 -51.30
CA GLN A 51 15.33 -48.26 -51.40
C GLN A 51 15.37 -46.74 -51.61
N VAL A 52 14.49 -46.19 -52.46
CA VAL A 52 14.37 -44.73 -52.63
C VAL A 52 14.00 -44.04 -51.32
N ARG A 53 13.12 -44.63 -50.50
CA ARG A 53 12.75 -44.09 -49.18
C ARG A 53 13.93 -44.13 -48.21
N ARG A 54 14.72 -45.21 -48.19
CA ARG A 54 15.93 -45.34 -47.36
C ARG A 54 16.97 -44.28 -47.74
N ILE A 55 17.22 -44.09 -49.03
CA ILE A 55 18.15 -43.06 -49.53
C ILE A 55 17.64 -41.66 -49.13
N ALA A 56 16.35 -41.36 -49.31
CA ALA A 56 15.78 -40.07 -48.91
C ALA A 56 15.89 -39.80 -47.39
N PHE A 57 15.71 -40.84 -46.57
CA PHE A 57 15.92 -40.74 -45.13
C PHE A 57 17.38 -40.42 -44.81
N ALA A 58 18.33 -41.16 -45.39
CA ALA A 58 19.76 -40.93 -45.17
C ALA A 58 20.21 -39.53 -45.64
N LEU A 59 19.70 -39.07 -46.78
CA LEU A 59 19.94 -37.71 -47.28
C LEU A 59 19.37 -36.62 -46.36
N THR A 60 18.40 -36.92 -45.50
CA THR A 60 17.86 -35.96 -44.53
C THR A 60 18.93 -35.50 -43.53
N GLU A 61 19.74 -36.42 -43.02
CA GLU A 61 20.82 -36.07 -42.09
C GLU A 61 21.92 -35.27 -42.77
N ARG A 62 22.23 -35.60 -44.04
CA ARG A 62 23.15 -34.81 -44.85
C ARG A 62 22.60 -33.40 -45.13
N PHE A 63 21.30 -33.29 -45.39
CA PHE A 63 20.61 -32.02 -45.64
C PHE A 63 20.53 -31.14 -44.37
N LYS A 64 20.28 -31.70 -43.19
CA LYS A 64 20.32 -30.93 -41.92
C LYS A 64 21.69 -30.29 -41.68
N ASN A 65 22.77 -30.98 -42.05
CA ASN A 65 24.15 -30.53 -41.87
C ASN A 65 24.74 -29.85 -43.11
N ARG A 66 23.91 -29.42 -44.07
CA ARG A 66 24.37 -28.85 -45.36
C ARG A 66 25.15 -27.54 -45.24
N GLY A 67 24.96 -26.79 -44.16
CA GLY A 67 25.70 -25.57 -43.85
C GLY A 67 27.03 -25.78 -43.13
N THR A 68 27.35 -27.02 -42.72
CA THR A 68 28.61 -27.37 -42.06
C THR A 68 29.52 -28.12 -43.01
N ASN A 69 30.70 -27.57 -43.31
CA ASN A 69 31.72 -28.25 -44.10
C ASN A 69 32.33 -29.39 -43.27
N SER A 70 31.83 -30.61 -43.46
CA SER A 70 32.47 -31.82 -42.93
C SER A 70 33.72 -32.12 -43.76
N LEU A 71 34.90 -32.13 -43.13
CA LEU A 71 36.19 -32.46 -43.75
C LEU A 71 36.30 -33.92 -44.23
N PHE A 72 35.39 -34.80 -43.78
CA PHE A 72 35.33 -36.21 -44.16
C PHE A 72 33.96 -36.54 -44.77
N GLY A 73 33.96 -37.32 -45.87
CA GLY A 73 32.75 -37.88 -46.47
C GLY A 73 32.11 -38.86 -45.49
N LYS A 74 31.04 -38.45 -44.81
CA LYS A 74 30.30 -39.35 -43.92
C LYS A 74 29.65 -40.45 -44.77
N HIS A 75 30.03 -41.69 -44.54
CA HIS A 75 29.30 -42.83 -45.05
C HIS A 75 27.94 -42.86 -44.33
N LEU A 76 26.85 -42.72 -45.09
CA LEU A 76 25.49 -42.85 -44.58
C LEU A 76 25.28 -44.29 -44.07
N GLU A 77 25.12 -44.46 -42.76
CA GLU A 77 24.95 -45.79 -42.14
C GLU A 77 23.68 -46.49 -42.63
N GLY A 78 23.79 -47.80 -42.88
CA GLY A 78 22.64 -48.65 -43.19
C GLY A 78 22.15 -48.60 -44.64
N LEU A 79 22.97 -48.15 -45.59
CA LEU A 79 22.74 -48.24 -47.04
C LEU A 79 23.62 -49.31 -47.70
N THR A 80 23.15 -49.94 -48.78
CA THR A 80 23.99 -50.79 -49.64
C THR A 80 24.93 -49.93 -50.51
N GLU A 81 25.97 -50.53 -51.10
CA GLU A 81 26.89 -49.80 -51.99
C GLU A 81 26.17 -49.09 -53.15
N LEU A 82 25.14 -49.72 -53.72
CA LEU A 82 24.30 -49.14 -54.76
C LEU A 82 23.47 -47.95 -54.23
N GLU A 83 22.88 -48.07 -53.05
CA GLU A 83 22.11 -47.00 -52.41
C GLU A 83 23.02 -45.81 -52.05
N GLN A 84 24.26 -46.08 -51.65
CA GLN A 84 25.26 -45.07 -51.34
C GLN A 84 25.66 -44.26 -52.57
N ALA A 85 26.00 -44.94 -53.66
CA ALA A 85 26.37 -44.30 -54.93
C ALA A 85 25.23 -43.42 -55.45
N LYS A 86 23.99 -43.92 -55.35
CA LYS A 86 22.78 -43.15 -55.73
C LYS A 86 22.52 -41.97 -54.80
N ALA A 87 22.77 -42.10 -53.49
CA ALA A 87 22.67 -40.99 -52.55
C ALA A 87 23.67 -39.88 -52.88
N ASP A 88 24.92 -40.22 -53.21
CA ASP A 88 25.95 -39.26 -53.62
C ASP A 88 25.62 -38.60 -54.95
N GLU A 89 25.16 -39.36 -55.94
CA GLU A 89 24.68 -38.86 -57.23
C GLU A 89 23.55 -37.83 -57.03
N TRP A 90 22.50 -38.20 -56.28
CA TRP A 90 21.36 -37.31 -56.04
C TRP A 90 21.77 -36.08 -55.24
N TRP A 91 22.72 -36.21 -54.32
CA TRP A 91 23.25 -35.06 -53.58
C TRP A 91 23.98 -34.07 -54.47
N GLN A 92 24.82 -34.54 -55.39
CA GLN A 92 25.49 -33.67 -56.36
C GLN A 92 24.48 -33.02 -57.30
N ARG A 93 23.51 -33.78 -57.81
CA ARG A 93 22.43 -33.22 -58.63
C ARG A 93 21.62 -32.15 -57.89
N MET A 94 21.34 -32.32 -56.61
CA MET A 94 20.65 -31.29 -55.81
C MET A 94 21.47 -30.00 -55.67
N LYS A 95 22.80 -30.08 -55.66
CA LYS A 95 23.70 -28.92 -55.68
C LYS A 95 23.73 -28.26 -57.06
N GLU A 96 23.96 -29.05 -58.11
CA GLU A 96 24.07 -28.56 -59.49
C GLU A 96 22.74 -27.98 -60.02
N GLU A 97 21.62 -28.63 -59.74
CA GLU A 97 20.27 -28.16 -60.10
C GLU A 97 19.77 -27.03 -59.16
N GLY A 98 20.60 -26.57 -58.22
CA GLY A 98 20.30 -25.48 -57.28
C GLY A 98 19.07 -25.75 -56.39
N GLY A 99 18.76 -27.02 -56.13
CA GLY A 99 17.63 -27.42 -55.27
C GLY A 99 17.84 -26.96 -53.82
N ILE A 100 19.06 -27.13 -53.32
CA ILE A 100 19.46 -26.72 -51.96
C ILE A 100 19.41 -25.20 -51.81
N ASP A 101 20.01 -24.45 -52.73
CA ASP A 101 20.06 -22.99 -52.67
C ASP A 101 18.66 -22.35 -52.73
N ARG A 102 17.74 -22.93 -53.52
CA ARG A 102 16.34 -22.49 -53.60
C ARG A 102 15.61 -22.68 -52.28
N PHE A 103 15.85 -23.80 -51.58
CA PHE A 103 15.29 -24.05 -50.26
C PHE A 103 15.85 -23.07 -49.24
N ASP A 104 17.18 -22.91 -49.18
CA ASP A 104 17.83 -22.02 -48.22
C ASP A 104 17.37 -20.57 -48.38
N LYS A 105 17.21 -20.08 -49.61
CA LYS A 105 16.63 -18.73 -49.87
C LYS A 105 15.21 -18.58 -49.31
N LYS A 106 14.36 -19.60 -49.44
CA LYS A 106 12.97 -19.57 -48.97
C LYS A 106 12.88 -19.69 -47.45
N GLU A 107 13.68 -20.57 -46.86
CA GLU A 107 13.80 -20.75 -45.42
C GLU A 107 14.36 -19.50 -44.74
N GLN A 108 15.44 -18.91 -45.28
CA GLN A 108 16.00 -17.66 -44.76
C GLN A 108 15.03 -16.48 -44.89
N LYS A 109 14.26 -16.41 -45.98
CA LYS A 109 13.23 -15.38 -46.13
C LYS A 109 12.15 -15.51 -45.06
N ALA A 110 11.64 -16.72 -44.84
CA ALA A 110 10.67 -17.00 -43.78
C ALA A 110 11.23 -16.68 -42.39
N ARG A 111 12.49 -17.01 -42.13
CA ARG A 111 13.18 -16.68 -40.86
C ARG A 111 13.32 -15.17 -40.65
N LYS A 112 13.77 -14.41 -41.66
CA LYS A 112 13.86 -12.94 -41.60
C LYS A 112 12.50 -12.27 -41.42
N GLU A 113 11.45 -12.85 -42.00
CA GLU A 113 10.08 -12.38 -41.76
C GLU A 113 9.68 -12.67 -40.30
N SER A 114 10.00 -13.85 -39.74
CA SER A 114 9.66 -14.18 -38.35
C SER A 114 10.36 -13.30 -37.31
N GLU A 115 11.59 -12.83 -37.57
CA GLU A 115 12.32 -11.90 -36.69
C GLU A 115 11.60 -10.55 -36.52
N ARG A 116 10.64 -10.21 -37.39
CA ARG A 116 9.84 -8.98 -37.33
C ARG A 116 8.51 -9.16 -36.59
N TYR A 117 8.18 -10.38 -36.18
CA TYR A 117 6.92 -10.67 -35.50
C TYR A 117 7.17 -10.92 -34.01
N ILE A 118 6.36 -10.26 -33.18
CA ILE A 118 6.29 -10.51 -31.75
C ILE A 118 5.02 -11.35 -31.53
N ASP A 119 5.18 -12.57 -31.03
CA ASP A 119 4.03 -13.36 -30.61
C ASP A 119 3.52 -12.84 -29.26
N LEU A 120 2.43 -12.07 -29.29
CA LEU A 120 1.81 -11.53 -28.08
C LEU A 120 1.33 -12.61 -27.11
N ALA A 121 1.07 -13.85 -27.56
CA ALA A 121 0.72 -14.95 -26.67
C ALA A 121 1.92 -15.44 -25.83
N THR A 122 3.14 -15.08 -26.24
CA THR A 122 4.40 -15.32 -25.51
C THR A 122 4.86 -14.11 -24.70
N ALA A 123 4.12 -13.00 -24.72
CA ALA A 123 4.47 -11.82 -23.94
C ALA A 123 4.24 -12.09 -22.45
N GLU A 124 5.31 -11.99 -21.66
CA GLU A 124 5.27 -12.10 -20.21
C GLU A 124 5.51 -10.73 -19.55
N HIS A 125 4.68 -10.38 -18.56
CA HIS A 125 4.91 -9.22 -17.72
C HIS A 125 5.86 -9.61 -16.60
N THR A 126 7.15 -9.35 -16.78
CA THR A 126 8.19 -9.70 -15.80
C THR A 126 8.21 -8.76 -14.59
N ASP A 127 7.67 -7.54 -14.73
CA ASP A 127 7.77 -6.49 -13.71
C ASP A 127 6.47 -5.67 -13.59
N ALA A 128 5.36 -6.32 -13.22
CA ALA A 128 4.09 -5.65 -13.01
C ALA A 128 4.08 -4.85 -11.70
N ARG A 129 3.70 -3.57 -11.77
CA ARG A 129 3.63 -2.66 -10.61
C ARG A 129 2.24 -2.05 -10.44
N ASN A 130 1.84 -1.80 -9.19
CA ASN A 130 0.66 -1.03 -8.83
C ASN A 130 0.96 0.47 -8.92
N VAL A 131 0.07 1.20 -9.58
CA VAL A 131 0.22 2.65 -9.80
C VAL A 131 -1.02 3.43 -9.34
N GLY A 132 -2.19 2.78 -9.20
CA GLY A 132 -3.47 3.48 -9.05
C GLY A 132 -3.58 4.36 -7.81
N ALA A 133 -3.53 3.76 -6.63
CA ALA A 133 -3.63 4.50 -5.37
C ALA A 133 -2.36 5.31 -5.08
N GLU A 134 -1.22 4.80 -5.54
CA GLU A 134 0.10 5.44 -5.41
C GLU A 134 0.17 6.75 -6.17
N TRP A 135 -0.38 6.78 -7.39
CA TRP A 135 -0.46 7.99 -8.20
C TRP A 135 -1.32 9.05 -7.54
N LEU A 136 -2.47 8.68 -6.96
CA LEU A 136 -3.31 9.61 -6.21
C LEU A 136 -2.56 10.20 -4.99
N CYS A 137 -1.81 9.36 -4.28
CA CYS A 137 -0.98 9.81 -3.17
C CYS A 137 0.10 10.77 -3.64
N LYS A 138 0.81 10.47 -4.73
CA LYS A 138 1.81 11.37 -5.32
C LYS A 138 1.19 12.72 -5.70
N GLN A 139 0.08 12.73 -6.45
CA GLN A 139 -0.59 13.98 -6.82
C GLN A 139 -0.99 14.83 -5.60
N THR A 140 -1.38 14.17 -4.51
CA THR A 140 -1.71 14.85 -3.25
C THR A 140 -0.46 15.41 -2.59
N ILE A 141 0.63 14.63 -2.52
CA ILE A 141 1.92 15.07 -1.98
C ILE A 141 2.48 16.25 -2.77
N ASP A 142 2.38 16.22 -4.10
CA ASP A 142 2.81 17.31 -4.99
C ASP A 142 2.04 18.60 -4.70
N LYS A 143 0.70 18.51 -4.54
CA LYS A 143 -0.13 19.66 -4.14
C LYS A 143 0.21 20.19 -2.74
N LEU A 144 0.66 19.31 -1.85
CA LEU A 144 1.14 19.70 -0.51
C LEU A 144 2.55 20.31 -0.54
N GLY A 145 3.25 20.33 -1.68
CA GLY A 145 4.57 20.94 -1.84
C GLY A 145 5.66 20.29 -0.98
N LEU A 146 5.50 19.02 -0.60
CA LEU A 146 6.42 18.36 0.34
C LEU A 146 7.80 18.11 -0.26
N GLU A 147 7.90 17.86 -1.56
CA GLU A 147 9.18 17.63 -2.23
C GLU A 147 10.07 18.88 -2.19
N GLU A 148 9.51 20.03 -2.58
CA GLU A 148 10.18 21.34 -2.54
C GLU A 148 10.51 21.73 -1.09
N PHE A 149 9.58 21.56 -0.16
CA PHE A 149 9.83 21.80 1.26
C PHE A 149 11.04 21.01 1.79
N LEU A 150 11.14 19.72 1.49
CA LEU A 150 12.27 18.89 1.95
C LEU A 150 13.58 19.31 1.28
N ARG A 151 13.52 19.72 0.00
CA ARG A 151 14.65 20.28 -0.74
C ARG A 151 15.18 21.55 -0.09
N ASP A 152 14.29 22.44 0.35
CA ASP A 152 14.64 23.67 1.08
C ASP A 152 15.25 23.40 2.46
N GLN A 153 14.92 22.26 3.08
CA GLN A 153 15.60 21.79 4.29
C GLN A 153 16.97 21.16 4.02
N GLY A 154 17.47 21.22 2.78
CA GLY A 154 18.79 20.72 2.40
C GLY A 154 18.87 19.20 2.21
N TRP A 155 17.73 18.52 2.02
CA TRP A 155 17.73 17.07 1.81
C TRP A 155 18.22 16.71 0.41
N SER A 156 18.96 15.60 0.32
CA SER A 156 19.35 15.04 -0.98
C SER A 156 18.16 14.40 -1.68
N ASN A 157 18.16 14.38 -3.02
CA ASN A 157 17.13 13.71 -3.83
C ASN A 157 16.90 12.27 -3.37
N HIS A 158 17.97 11.54 -3.04
CA HIS A 158 17.87 10.19 -2.49
C HIS A 158 17.01 10.13 -1.21
N SER A 159 17.24 11.04 -0.27
CA SER A 159 16.48 11.07 1.00
C SER A 159 15.04 11.52 0.79
N ILE A 160 14.83 12.50 -0.10
CA ILE A 160 13.49 13.00 -0.47
C ILE A 160 12.68 11.87 -1.10
N HIS A 161 13.19 11.24 -2.16
CA HIS A 161 12.48 10.16 -2.85
C HIS A 161 12.23 8.98 -1.91
N THR A 162 13.18 8.66 -1.01
CA THR A 162 12.98 7.64 0.02
C THR A 162 11.80 8.00 0.94
N ALA A 163 11.73 9.24 1.43
CA ALA A 163 10.66 9.71 2.31
C ALA A 163 9.29 9.67 1.63
N LEU A 164 9.19 10.22 0.42
CA LEU A 164 7.92 10.36 -0.28
C LEU A 164 7.40 8.99 -0.78
N SER A 165 8.29 8.11 -1.25
CA SER A 165 7.91 6.75 -1.62
C SER A 165 7.42 5.97 -0.40
N ALA A 166 8.13 6.06 0.73
CA ALA A 166 7.71 5.42 1.98
C ALA A 166 6.36 5.95 2.47
N LEU A 167 6.12 7.26 2.34
CA LEU A 167 4.86 7.89 2.71
C LEU A 167 3.70 7.31 1.88
N ILE A 168 3.86 7.22 0.55
CA ILE A 168 2.86 6.60 -0.33
C ILE A 168 2.52 5.17 0.13
N ILE A 169 3.54 4.33 0.33
CA ILE A 169 3.33 2.92 0.69
C ILE A 169 2.62 2.78 2.03
N ARG A 170 3.00 3.58 3.03
CA ARG A 170 2.37 3.54 4.34
C ARG A 170 0.95 4.07 4.32
N THR A 171 0.64 5.04 3.45
CA THR A 171 -0.72 5.54 3.26
C THR A 171 -1.62 4.51 2.57
N VAL A 172 -1.13 3.85 1.52
CA VAL A 172 -1.93 2.91 0.73
C VAL A 172 -2.10 1.56 1.43
N TYR A 173 -1.02 1.01 1.99
CA TYR A 173 -0.98 -0.38 2.47
C TYR A 173 -0.96 -0.51 4.00
N ALA A 174 -0.72 0.58 4.75
CA ALA A 174 -0.65 0.59 6.21
C ALA A 174 0.30 -0.47 6.81
N VAL A 175 1.45 -0.69 6.15
CA VAL A 175 2.43 -1.73 6.52
C VAL A 175 3.60 -1.19 7.33
N SER A 176 4.35 -2.09 7.98
CA SER A 176 5.60 -1.77 8.71
C SER A 176 6.69 -1.17 7.82
N GLU A 177 7.71 -0.50 8.37
CA GLU A 177 8.85 -0.02 7.55
C GLU A 177 9.54 -1.16 6.79
N ARG A 178 9.71 -2.32 7.44
CA ARG A 178 10.29 -3.52 6.81
C ARG A 178 9.43 -4.01 5.66
N SER A 179 8.12 -4.10 5.84
CA SER A 179 7.19 -4.50 4.79
C SER A 179 7.15 -3.47 3.67
N SER A 180 7.29 -2.18 3.98
CA SER A 180 7.30 -1.11 2.99
C SER A 180 8.42 -1.30 1.95
N TYR A 181 9.59 -1.79 2.38
CA TYR A 181 10.70 -2.15 1.49
C TYR A 181 10.28 -3.18 0.43
N TYR A 182 9.62 -4.27 0.83
CA TYR A 182 9.19 -5.32 -0.09
C TYR A 182 8.10 -4.84 -1.04
N TYR A 183 7.16 -4.02 -0.56
CA TYR A 183 6.15 -3.41 -1.43
C TYR A 183 6.77 -2.50 -2.49
N LEU A 184 7.75 -1.66 -2.12
CA LEU A 184 8.47 -0.81 -3.07
C LEU A 184 9.26 -1.61 -4.10
N ARG A 185 9.80 -2.78 -3.72
CA ARG A 185 10.61 -3.61 -4.60
C ARG A 185 9.77 -4.46 -5.54
N ASP A 186 8.71 -5.08 -5.02
CA ASP A 186 8.03 -6.19 -5.71
C ASP A 186 6.67 -5.80 -6.29
N ASN A 187 5.99 -4.80 -5.72
CA ASN A 187 4.55 -4.60 -5.96
C ASN A 187 4.17 -3.21 -6.44
N SER A 188 4.84 -2.16 -6.00
CA SER A 188 4.32 -0.78 -6.06
C SER A 188 5.27 0.14 -6.80
N ALA A 189 4.72 0.96 -7.70
CA ALA A 189 5.47 1.92 -8.51
C ALA A 189 5.85 3.20 -7.74
N ALA A 190 5.63 3.26 -6.42
CA ALA A 190 5.78 4.49 -5.65
C ALA A 190 7.20 5.09 -5.73
N ALA A 191 8.22 4.26 -5.90
CA ALA A 191 9.60 4.70 -6.10
C ALA A 191 9.80 5.31 -7.49
N GLU A 192 9.36 4.58 -8.52
CA GLU A 192 9.44 4.93 -9.94
C GLU A 192 8.70 6.24 -10.22
N LEU A 193 7.58 6.49 -9.52
CA LEU A 193 6.80 7.71 -9.65
C LEU A 193 7.58 8.99 -9.28
N TYR A 194 8.59 8.91 -8.39
CA TYR A 194 9.45 10.05 -8.06
C TYR A 194 10.80 10.01 -8.78
N THR A 195 11.38 8.83 -8.98
CA THR A 195 12.72 8.71 -9.56
C THR A 195 12.71 8.75 -11.08
N GLY A 196 11.61 8.34 -11.71
CA GLY A 196 11.55 8.05 -13.14
C GLY A 196 12.42 6.84 -13.55
N LEU A 197 12.94 6.07 -12.58
CA LEU A 197 13.86 4.96 -12.80
C LEU A 197 13.25 3.66 -12.26
N GLN A 198 13.17 2.65 -13.13
CA GLN A 198 12.63 1.33 -12.80
C GLN A 198 13.52 0.56 -11.80
N ASP A 199 14.84 0.73 -11.86
CA ASP A 199 15.80 -0.05 -11.06
C ASP A 199 16.16 0.60 -9.72
N TRP A 200 15.44 1.64 -9.30
CA TRP A 200 15.74 2.32 -8.05
C TRP A 200 14.74 1.94 -6.95
N THR A 201 15.26 1.41 -5.85
CA THR A 201 14.50 1.18 -4.62
C THR A 201 15.34 1.64 -3.43
N PRO A 202 14.77 2.36 -2.45
CA PRO A 202 15.52 2.75 -1.27
C PRO A 202 15.91 1.52 -0.45
N GLY A 203 17.14 1.50 0.06
CA GLY A 203 17.58 0.43 0.95
C GLY A 203 16.78 0.44 2.27
N ILE A 204 16.60 -0.72 2.88
CA ILE A 204 15.83 -0.86 4.13
C ILE A 204 16.34 0.07 5.26
N ASN A 205 17.65 0.26 5.37
CA ASN A 205 18.24 1.16 6.35
C ASN A 205 17.93 2.64 6.06
N ALA A 206 17.76 3.01 4.80
CA ALA A 206 17.35 4.37 4.45
C ALA A 206 15.91 4.64 4.89
N LEU A 207 15.01 3.66 4.75
CA LEU A 207 13.63 3.75 5.24
C LEU A 207 13.55 3.94 6.75
N TYR A 208 14.40 3.27 7.54
CA TYR A 208 14.46 3.50 8.99
C TYR A 208 15.05 4.86 9.36
N LYS A 209 16.08 5.32 8.65
CA LYS A 209 16.72 6.62 8.95
C LYS A 209 15.84 7.80 8.56
N VAL A 210 15.03 7.66 7.51
CA VAL A 210 14.24 8.79 6.99
C VAL A 210 13.14 9.22 7.95
N THR A 211 12.56 8.28 8.72
CA THR A 211 11.53 8.60 9.71
C THR A 211 12.07 9.46 10.85
N ASP A 212 13.29 9.18 11.32
CA ASP A 212 13.92 9.97 12.37
C ASP A 212 14.19 11.40 11.89
N LYS A 213 14.71 11.54 10.67
CA LYS A 213 14.94 12.86 10.05
C LYS A 213 13.64 13.64 9.81
N LEU A 214 12.55 12.97 9.41
CA LEU A 214 11.24 13.61 9.30
C LEU A 214 10.77 14.12 10.67
N TYR A 215 11.01 13.35 11.73
CA TYR A 215 10.65 13.75 13.09
C TYR A 215 11.47 14.97 13.58
N GLU A 216 12.75 15.06 13.23
CA GLU A 216 13.57 16.27 13.47
C GLU A 216 12.97 17.53 12.84
N LEU A 217 12.28 17.39 11.70
CA LEU A 217 11.61 18.49 11.00
C LEU A 217 10.14 18.68 11.38
N LYS A 218 9.62 17.93 12.37
CA LYS A 218 8.19 17.87 12.71
C LYS A 218 7.52 19.25 12.75
N GLU A 219 8.05 20.19 13.52
CA GLU A 219 7.42 21.51 13.68
C GLU A 219 7.39 22.32 12.39
N LYS A 220 8.44 22.20 11.56
CA LYS A 220 8.52 22.85 10.25
C LYS A 220 7.54 22.22 9.26
N ILE A 221 7.43 20.88 9.27
CA ILE A 221 6.47 20.13 8.44
C ILE A 221 5.05 20.53 8.82
N GLU A 222 4.71 20.56 10.10
CA GLU A 222 3.37 20.97 10.54
C GLU A 222 3.04 22.41 10.11
N ARG A 223 3.98 23.34 10.26
CA ARG A 223 3.80 24.74 9.84
C ARG A 223 3.60 24.84 8.32
N HIS A 224 4.43 24.12 7.54
CA HIS A 224 4.31 24.04 6.09
C HIS A 224 2.93 23.52 5.67
N LEU A 225 2.52 22.38 6.23
CA LEU A 225 1.23 21.76 5.92
C LEU A 225 0.05 22.65 6.33
N CYS A 226 0.12 23.33 7.48
CA CYS A 226 -0.91 24.30 7.87
C CYS A 226 -1.06 25.41 6.83
N ASN A 227 0.06 26.05 6.44
CA ASN A 227 0.04 27.14 5.47
C ASN A 227 -0.49 26.68 4.10
N VAL A 228 -0.02 25.53 3.61
CA VAL A 228 -0.45 25.02 2.30
C VAL A 228 -1.93 24.65 2.31
N THR A 229 -2.42 23.97 3.35
CA THR A 229 -3.84 23.60 3.45
C THR A 229 -4.74 24.81 3.64
N ASP A 230 -4.30 25.82 4.40
CA ASP A 230 -5.04 27.08 4.57
C ASP A 230 -5.23 27.79 3.24
N ASN A 231 -4.18 27.86 2.42
CA ASN A 231 -4.25 28.47 1.10
C ASN A 231 -5.06 27.63 0.09
N LEU A 232 -4.91 26.31 0.09
CA LEU A 232 -5.61 25.42 -0.85
C LEU A 232 -7.13 25.41 -0.63
N PHE A 233 -7.58 25.53 0.62
CA PHE A 233 -8.99 25.42 0.99
C PHE A 233 -9.59 26.71 1.54
N ASN A 234 -8.83 27.81 1.57
CA ASN A 234 -9.23 29.12 2.12
C ASN A 234 -9.78 28.99 3.56
N ILE A 235 -9.00 28.35 4.42
CA ILE A 235 -9.44 27.96 5.77
C ILE A 235 -9.35 29.15 6.72
N ASP A 236 -10.40 29.36 7.51
CA ASP A 236 -10.50 30.47 8.46
C ASP A 236 -9.97 30.16 9.86
N ASN A 237 -9.70 28.90 10.22
CA ASN A 237 -9.11 28.51 11.51
C ASN A 237 -9.85 29.08 12.75
N LYS A 238 -11.17 29.27 12.65
CA LYS A 238 -11.99 29.82 13.75
C LYS A 238 -12.28 28.83 14.87
N LEU A 239 -12.25 27.54 14.57
CA LEU A 239 -12.57 26.46 15.50
C LEU A 239 -11.41 25.46 15.55
N MET A 240 -10.91 25.22 16.75
CA MET A 240 -9.83 24.28 17.04
C MET A 240 -10.33 23.22 18.00
N LEU A 241 -10.27 21.95 17.60
CA LEU A 241 -10.69 20.82 18.40
C LEU A 241 -9.43 20.18 19.00
N PHE A 242 -9.33 20.16 20.33
CA PHE A 242 -8.22 19.56 21.06
C PHE A 242 -8.68 18.29 21.77
N ASP A 243 -7.96 17.19 21.51
CA ASP A 243 -8.21 15.92 22.18
C ASP A 243 -6.89 15.23 22.57
N LEU A 244 -6.98 14.40 23.61
CA LEU A 244 -5.90 13.52 24.07
C LEU A 244 -6.30 12.07 23.83
N THR A 245 -5.55 11.41 22.94
CA THR A 245 -5.65 9.97 22.73
C THR A 245 -4.43 9.25 23.31
N ASN A 246 -4.54 7.95 23.60
CA ASN A 246 -3.40 7.15 24.04
C ASN A 246 -3.16 5.94 23.12
N PHE A 247 -1.88 5.65 22.93
CA PHE A 247 -1.40 4.45 22.24
C PHE A 247 -0.70 3.56 23.25
N TYR A 248 -0.74 2.26 23.05
CA TYR A 248 0.02 1.29 23.84
C TYR A 248 1.06 0.58 22.99
N PHE A 249 2.07 0.04 23.66
CA PHE A 249 3.07 -0.81 23.04
C PHE A 249 2.85 -2.26 23.45
N GLU A 250 2.92 -3.17 22.48
CA GLU A 250 2.96 -4.62 22.75
C GLU A 250 4.34 -5.07 23.26
N GLY A 251 5.40 -4.34 22.94
CA GLY A 251 6.76 -4.60 23.43
C GLY A 251 7.03 -3.98 24.81
N SER A 252 8.09 -4.43 25.48
CA SER A 252 8.38 -4.05 26.87
C SER A 252 8.71 -2.56 27.08
N LYS A 253 9.28 -1.89 26.06
CA LYS A 253 9.71 -0.47 26.07
C LYS A 253 10.35 -0.02 27.38
N ARG A 254 11.20 -0.88 27.96
CA ARG A 254 11.80 -0.67 29.28
C ARG A 254 12.65 0.59 29.35
N GLU A 255 13.38 0.87 28.27
CA GLU A 255 14.31 2.01 28.17
C GLU A 255 13.63 3.33 27.74
N ASN A 256 12.37 3.28 27.31
CA ASN A 256 11.65 4.49 26.92
C ASN A 256 11.07 5.18 28.16
N LYS A 257 11.63 6.35 28.51
CA LYS A 257 11.23 7.15 29.66
C LYS A 257 9.83 7.78 29.53
N LYS A 258 9.40 8.12 28.31
CA LYS A 258 8.05 8.66 28.07
C LYS A 258 6.97 7.59 28.16
N ALA A 259 7.32 6.34 27.85
CA ALA A 259 6.38 5.22 27.88
C ALA A 259 6.12 4.79 29.33
N GLN A 260 4.91 5.08 29.83
CA GLN A 260 4.51 4.88 31.23
C GLN A 260 3.20 4.09 31.33
N PHE A 261 3.00 3.37 32.43
CA PHE A 261 1.70 2.75 32.70
C PHE A 261 0.67 3.83 33.07
N GLY A 262 -0.57 3.65 32.64
CA GLY A 262 -1.63 4.61 32.86
C GLY A 262 -3.01 4.04 32.51
N ARG A 263 -4.02 4.91 32.50
CA ARG A 263 -5.39 4.52 32.15
C ARG A 263 -5.55 4.42 30.63
N SER A 264 -5.35 3.23 30.08
CA SER A 264 -5.59 2.94 28.66
C SER A 264 -7.06 3.13 28.28
N LYS A 265 -7.33 3.75 27.13
CA LYS A 265 -8.68 3.83 26.56
C LYS A 265 -9.20 2.44 26.16
N GLU A 266 -8.30 1.51 25.84
CA GLU A 266 -8.59 0.10 25.55
C GLU A 266 -8.61 -0.80 26.80
N LYS A 267 -8.53 -0.21 28.01
CA LYS A 267 -8.56 -0.92 29.30
C LYS A 267 -7.43 -1.95 29.48
N ARG A 268 -6.31 -1.78 28.77
CA ARG A 268 -5.06 -2.52 28.98
C ARG A 268 -4.27 -1.92 30.14
N SER A 269 -3.99 -2.73 31.17
CA SER A 269 -3.16 -2.35 32.33
C SER A 269 -1.75 -2.96 32.28
N ASP A 270 -1.53 -3.89 31.35
CA ASP A 270 -0.30 -4.67 31.16
C ASP A 270 0.70 -4.00 30.21
N CYS A 271 0.27 -2.97 29.46
CA CYS A 271 1.07 -2.31 28.44
C CYS A 271 1.46 -0.88 28.85
N LYS A 272 2.68 -0.46 28.49
CA LYS A 272 3.09 0.95 28.60
C LYS A 272 2.40 1.79 27.53
N LEU A 273 2.08 3.02 27.88
CA LEU A 273 1.33 3.97 27.07
C LEU A 273 2.18 5.18 26.66
N LEU A 274 1.77 5.82 25.56
CA LEU A 274 2.06 7.20 25.23
C LEU A 274 0.76 7.95 25.00
N VAL A 275 0.76 9.24 25.31
CA VAL A 275 -0.38 10.11 25.03
C VAL A 275 -0.03 10.97 23.82
N LEU A 276 -0.95 11.04 22.84
CA LEU A 276 -0.90 11.97 21.73
C LEU A 276 -1.89 13.10 22.01
N ALA A 277 -1.34 14.31 22.16
CA ALA A 277 -2.09 15.54 22.06
C ALA A 277 -2.26 15.90 20.59
N LEU A 278 -3.50 16.10 20.16
CA LEU A 278 -3.81 16.46 18.78
C LEU A 278 -4.77 17.64 18.77
N CYS A 279 -4.45 18.64 17.95
CA CYS A 279 -5.35 19.74 17.62
C CYS A 279 -5.67 19.69 16.12
N ILE A 280 -6.96 19.70 15.79
CA ILE A 280 -7.46 19.76 14.41
C ILE A 280 -8.39 20.96 14.23
N ASN A 281 -8.53 21.44 13.00
CA ASN A 281 -9.59 22.40 12.66
C ASN A 281 -10.93 21.69 12.33
N LYS A 282 -11.96 22.47 11.97
CA LYS A 282 -13.27 21.97 11.57
C LYS A 282 -13.24 21.07 10.32
N GLU A 283 -12.29 21.27 9.41
CA GLU A 283 -12.08 20.44 8.22
C GLU A 283 -11.36 19.11 8.51
N GLY A 284 -10.76 18.95 9.69
CA GLY A 284 -10.01 17.76 10.07
C GLY A 284 -8.51 17.79 9.77
N PHE A 285 -7.96 18.92 9.33
CA PHE A 285 -6.52 19.12 9.21
C PHE A 285 -5.84 19.30 10.56
N ILE A 286 -4.71 18.61 10.73
CA ILE A 286 -3.89 18.68 11.94
C ILE A 286 -3.19 20.04 12.01
N ARG A 287 -3.40 20.76 13.12
CA ARG A 287 -2.79 22.07 13.41
C ARG A 287 -1.64 21.97 14.40
N TYR A 288 -1.72 20.99 15.27
CA TYR A 288 -0.70 20.69 16.25
C TYR A 288 -0.75 19.22 16.64
N SER A 289 0.41 18.62 16.83
CA SER A 289 0.53 17.29 17.44
C SER A 289 1.66 17.28 18.46
N SER A 290 1.55 16.50 19.52
CA SER A 290 2.64 16.30 20.49
C SER A 290 2.55 14.96 21.21
N ILE A 291 3.70 14.34 21.44
CA ILE A 291 3.82 13.05 22.13
C ILE A 291 4.26 13.26 23.58
N LEU A 292 3.35 12.94 24.49
CA LEU A 292 3.47 13.11 25.94
C LEU A 292 3.66 11.77 26.64
N GLU A 293 3.99 11.85 27.92
CA GLU A 293 4.17 10.68 28.77
C GLU A 293 2.84 9.94 29.00
N GLY A 294 2.89 8.61 29.06
CA GLY A 294 1.70 7.74 29.12
C GLY A 294 0.75 7.94 30.30
N ASN A 295 1.24 8.57 31.38
CA ASN A 295 0.49 8.87 32.60
C ASN A 295 0.02 10.34 32.68
N THR A 296 0.15 11.11 31.60
CA THR A 296 -0.29 12.51 31.56
C THR A 296 -1.81 12.59 31.59
N ALA A 297 -2.40 12.91 32.75
CA ALA A 297 -3.83 13.11 32.93
C ALA A 297 -4.26 14.57 32.73
N ASP A 298 -3.40 15.52 33.13
CA ASP A 298 -3.58 16.96 32.95
C ASP A 298 -2.51 17.46 31.96
N PRO A 299 -2.89 18.00 30.79
CA PRO A 299 -1.91 18.30 29.75
C PRO A 299 -1.11 19.54 30.07
N LYS A 300 0.12 19.33 30.53
CA LYS A 300 1.21 20.32 30.44
C LYS A 300 1.50 20.77 28.99
N SER A 301 0.93 20.08 28.00
CA SER A 301 1.10 20.36 26.57
C SER A 301 0.11 21.37 25.99
N LEU A 302 -0.94 21.73 26.75
CA LEU A 302 -1.89 22.74 26.33
C LEU A 302 -1.24 24.13 26.23
N PRO A 303 -0.38 24.58 27.17
CA PRO A 303 0.46 25.77 26.99
C PRO A 303 1.23 25.75 25.66
N ASP A 304 1.99 24.67 25.42
CA ASP A 304 2.81 24.53 24.21
C ASP A 304 1.95 24.57 22.94
N MET A 305 0.78 23.94 22.96
CA MET A 305 -0.18 23.99 21.86
C MET A 305 -0.63 25.43 21.61
N ILE A 306 -1.06 26.16 22.65
CA ILE A 306 -1.58 27.53 22.50
C ILE A 306 -0.49 28.46 21.97
N ASP A 307 0.73 28.35 22.47
CA ASP A 307 1.88 29.13 21.98
C ASP A 307 2.18 28.80 20.52
N THR A 308 2.18 27.51 20.19
CA THR A 308 2.40 27.05 18.82
C THR A 308 1.29 27.51 17.86
N LEU A 309 0.03 27.54 18.32
CA LEU A 309 -1.10 28.04 17.53
C LEU A 309 -1.03 29.56 17.35
N ALA A 310 -0.59 30.30 18.37
CA ALA A 310 -0.40 31.75 18.30
C ALA A 310 0.68 32.13 17.27
N ASP A 311 1.79 31.41 17.26
CA ASP A 311 2.88 31.65 16.31
C ASP A 311 2.51 31.27 14.86
N ARG A 312 1.61 30.29 14.69
CA ARG A 312 1.24 29.75 13.38
C ARG A 312 0.03 30.44 12.73
N ASN A 313 -0.81 31.13 13.51
CA ASN A 313 -1.98 31.88 13.02
C ASN A 313 -1.86 33.39 13.31
N PRO A 314 -0.90 34.11 12.70
CA PRO A 314 -0.75 35.56 12.92
C PRO A 314 -1.92 36.39 12.34
N VAL A 315 -2.79 35.80 11.51
CA VAL A 315 -3.72 36.55 10.64
C VAL A 315 -5.10 36.82 11.26
N GLN A 316 -5.50 36.17 12.37
CA GLN A 316 -6.82 36.45 12.97
C GLN A 316 -6.75 37.01 14.39
N LYS A 317 -6.96 38.32 14.47
CA LYS A 317 -7.34 39.07 15.67
C LYS A 317 -8.76 38.74 16.19
N GLU A 318 -9.52 37.91 15.45
CA GLU A 318 -10.79 37.36 15.94
C GLU A 318 -10.50 36.10 16.77
N LYS A 319 -10.97 36.08 18.02
CA LYS A 319 -10.66 35.04 19.01
C LYS A 319 -11.08 33.64 18.54
N SER A 320 -10.15 32.82 18.02
CA SER A 320 -10.41 31.41 17.71
C SER A 320 -10.96 30.69 18.95
N LEU A 321 -11.89 29.76 18.73
CA LEU A 321 -12.54 28.96 19.76
C LEU A 321 -11.83 27.61 19.91
N ILE A 322 -11.29 27.34 21.08
CA ILE A 322 -10.69 26.05 21.43
C ILE A 322 -11.73 25.17 22.12
N VAL A 323 -12.06 24.04 21.52
CA VAL A 323 -12.96 23.04 22.08
C VAL A 323 -12.13 21.93 22.71
N MET A 324 -12.40 21.58 23.96
CA MET A 324 -11.68 20.52 24.67
C MET A 324 -12.58 19.72 25.62
N ASP A 325 -12.13 18.51 25.95
CA ASP A 325 -12.82 17.66 26.93
C ASP A 325 -12.67 18.20 28.37
N ALA A 326 -13.64 17.85 29.22
CA ALA A 326 -13.70 18.23 30.64
C ALA A 326 -12.45 17.81 31.42
N GLY A 327 -11.84 16.67 31.05
CA GLY A 327 -10.64 16.18 31.71
C GLY A 327 -9.47 17.14 31.62
N ILE A 328 -9.42 17.96 30.55
CA ILE A 328 -8.31 18.85 30.21
C ILE A 328 -8.58 20.30 30.65
N ALA A 329 -9.86 20.65 30.84
CA ALA A 329 -10.32 21.98 31.24
C ALA A 329 -10.10 22.25 32.75
N THR A 330 -8.84 22.31 33.18
CA THR A 330 -8.47 22.79 34.52
C THR A 330 -8.53 24.33 34.57
N GLY A 331 -8.75 24.91 35.75
CA GLY A 331 -8.84 26.39 35.89
C GLY A 331 -7.58 27.11 35.40
N GLU A 332 -6.39 26.56 35.66
CA GLU A 332 -5.12 27.07 35.16
C GLU A 332 -5.06 27.09 33.63
N ASN A 333 -5.48 25.99 32.99
CA ASN A 333 -5.53 25.87 31.53
C ASN A 333 -6.51 26.86 30.90
N LEU A 334 -7.70 27.03 31.49
CA LEU A 334 -8.71 27.98 30.99
C LEU A 334 -8.23 29.43 31.11
N ASN A 335 -7.58 29.78 32.22
CA ASN A 335 -7.00 31.10 32.41
C ASN A 335 -5.88 31.37 31.40
N LEU A 336 -5.06 30.37 31.08
CA LEU A 336 -4.00 30.49 30.08
C LEU A 336 -4.55 30.76 28.67
N ILE A 337 -5.61 30.03 28.27
CA ILE A 337 -6.29 30.24 26.98
C ILE A 337 -6.79 31.69 26.87
N LYS A 338 -7.46 32.17 27.91
CA LYS A 338 -7.96 33.55 27.99
C LYS A 338 -6.83 34.58 27.93
N ALA A 339 -5.76 34.36 28.70
CA ALA A 339 -4.61 35.25 28.74
C ALA A 339 -3.93 35.39 27.36
N LYS A 340 -3.98 34.33 26.55
CA LYS A 340 -3.46 34.30 25.17
C LYS A 340 -4.45 34.82 24.12
N GLY A 341 -5.62 35.29 24.54
CA GLY A 341 -6.61 35.92 23.66
C GLY A 341 -7.59 34.96 22.97
N TYR A 342 -7.59 33.68 23.33
CA TYR A 342 -8.48 32.67 22.75
C TYR A 342 -9.77 32.52 23.56
N ASN A 343 -10.84 32.08 22.89
CA ASN A 343 -12.06 31.62 23.56
C ASN A 343 -11.97 30.10 23.79
N TYR A 344 -12.74 29.57 24.73
CA TYR A 344 -12.88 28.12 24.93
C TYR A 344 -14.33 27.65 24.98
N LEU A 345 -14.50 26.37 24.67
CA LEU A 345 -15.71 25.61 24.91
C LEU A 345 -15.33 24.26 25.54
N CYS A 346 -15.83 24.01 26.75
CA CYS A 346 -15.62 22.75 27.45
C CYS A 346 -16.84 22.39 28.30
N VAL A 347 -16.94 21.12 28.69
CA VAL A 347 -17.93 20.69 29.68
C VAL A 347 -17.44 21.11 31.06
N SER A 348 -18.28 21.81 31.82
CA SER A 348 -17.97 22.19 33.19
C SER A 348 -17.72 20.95 34.06
N ARG A 349 -16.57 20.91 34.75
CA ARG A 349 -16.26 19.87 35.74
C ARG A 349 -17.10 20.01 37.02
N THR A 350 -17.55 21.23 37.32
CA THR A 350 -18.33 21.56 38.51
C THR A 350 -19.80 21.67 38.12
N LYS A 351 -20.69 20.97 38.84
CA LYS A 351 -22.13 21.21 38.73
C LYS A 351 -22.43 22.57 39.36
N LEU A 352 -22.93 23.50 38.55
CA LEU A 352 -23.48 24.76 39.04
C LEU A 352 -24.65 24.41 39.98
N LYS A 353 -24.55 24.84 41.24
CA LYS A 353 -25.59 24.62 42.25
C LYS A 353 -26.59 25.78 42.28
N ASP A 354 -26.09 26.99 42.10
CA ASP A 354 -26.86 28.23 42.11
C ASP A 354 -26.77 28.89 40.74
N TYR A 355 -27.79 28.70 39.91
CA TYR A 355 -27.90 29.38 38.62
C TYR A 355 -29.36 29.71 38.31
N THR A 356 -29.58 30.81 37.59
CA THR A 356 -30.89 31.19 37.07
C THR A 356 -30.87 31.05 35.55
N LEU A 357 -31.97 30.55 34.97
CA LEU A 357 -32.15 30.62 33.53
C LEU A 357 -32.31 32.09 33.13
N SER A 358 -31.72 32.49 32.00
CA SER A 358 -31.84 33.88 31.55
C SER A 358 -33.31 34.25 31.32
N GLU A 359 -33.73 35.45 31.74
CA GLU A 359 -35.11 35.96 31.61
C GLU A 359 -35.66 35.88 30.17
N ASP A 360 -34.78 35.91 29.17
CA ASP A 360 -35.12 35.83 27.74
C ASP A 360 -35.55 34.43 27.24
N HIS A 361 -35.38 33.36 28.03
CA HIS A 361 -35.66 31.95 27.66
C HIS A 361 -35.21 31.53 26.24
N LYS A 362 -34.08 32.06 25.74
CA LYS A 362 -33.57 31.72 24.40
C LYS A 362 -33.03 30.28 24.39
N SER A 363 -33.90 29.33 24.10
CA SER A 363 -33.58 27.94 23.85
C SER A 363 -33.26 27.73 22.37
N VAL A 364 -32.08 27.17 22.08
CA VAL A 364 -31.71 26.74 20.72
C VAL A 364 -31.82 25.22 20.64
N MET A 365 -32.62 24.74 19.69
CA MET A 365 -32.70 23.31 19.38
C MET A 365 -31.77 22.98 18.23
N VAL A 366 -30.83 22.07 18.48
CA VAL A 366 -29.93 21.53 17.46
C VAL A 366 -30.16 20.03 17.33
N LYS A 367 -29.76 19.46 16.19
CA LYS A 367 -29.81 18.02 15.96
C LYS A 367 -28.41 17.45 15.96
N ASP A 368 -28.22 16.31 16.61
CA ASP A 368 -26.96 15.57 16.52
C ASP A 368 -26.83 14.82 15.18
N ALA A 369 -25.72 14.11 14.98
CA ALA A 369 -25.48 13.31 13.78
C ALA A 369 -26.52 12.19 13.56
N ARG A 370 -27.23 11.78 14.62
CA ARG A 370 -28.31 10.78 14.59
C ARG A 370 -29.70 11.42 14.48
N LYS A 371 -29.76 12.72 14.18
CA LYS A 371 -30.98 13.54 14.07
C LYS A 371 -31.78 13.66 15.38
N GLN A 372 -31.15 13.40 16.51
CA GLN A 372 -31.77 13.53 17.84
C GLN A 372 -31.70 14.99 18.30
N THR A 373 -32.78 15.48 18.89
CA THR A 373 -32.87 16.86 19.37
C THR A 373 -32.05 17.06 20.65
N ILE A 374 -31.21 18.09 20.64
CA ILE A 374 -30.48 18.61 21.79
C ILE A 374 -30.98 20.03 22.02
N THR A 375 -31.41 20.33 23.24
CA THR A 375 -31.84 21.68 23.64
C THR A 375 -30.71 22.35 24.41
N LEU A 376 -30.37 23.57 24.00
CA LEU A 376 -29.36 24.42 24.62
C LEU A 376 -30.06 25.62 25.25
N ASN A 377 -29.98 25.76 26.57
CA ASN A 377 -30.53 26.89 27.31
C ASN A 377 -29.41 27.75 27.86
N LYS A 378 -29.52 29.07 27.69
CA LYS A 378 -28.59 30.02 28.30
C LYS A 378 -28.81 30.10 29.81
N VAL A 379 -27.72 29.98 30.56
CA VAL A 379 -27.70 30.11 32.01
C VAL A 379 -27.03 31.43 32.39
N HIS A 380 -27.61 32.15 33.34
CA HIS A 380 -26.99 33.32 33.96
C HIS A 380 -26.21 32.91 35.21
N THR A 381 -24.98 33.40 35.30
CA THR A 381 -24.09 33.23 36.46
C THR A 381 -23.43 34.58 36.74
N GLU A 382 -22.98 34.80 37.98
CA GLU A 382 -22.24 36.03 38.37
C GLU A 382 -20.82 36.12 37.77
N GLY A 383 -20.34 35.04 37.14
CA GLY A 383 -19.00 34.97 36.56
C GLY A 383 -18.90 35.51 35.13
N GLU A 384 -17.66 35.71 34.66
CA GLU A 384 -17.38 36.14 33.28
C GLU A 384 -17.67 35.04 32.24
N ASP A 385 -17.77 33.79 32.68
CA ASP A 385 -17.96 32.64 31.80
C ASP A 385 -19.42 32.44 31.39
N TYR A 386 -19.61 32.12 30.11
CA TYR A 386 -20.91 31.84 29.54
C TYR A 386 -21.26 30.35 29.67
N TYR A 387 -22.32 30.03 30.41
CA TYR A 387 -22.77 28.66 30.62
C TYR A 387 -24.02 28.32 29.80
N LEU A 388 -24.04 27.08 29.30
CA LEU A 388 -25.18 26.48 28.61
C LEU A 388 -25.64 25.23 29.36
N GLU A 389 -26.92 25.19 29.70
CA GLU A 389 -27.57 23.95 30.10
C GLU A 389 -27.91 23.14 28.84
N ILE A 390 -27.48 21.88 28.81
CA ILE A 390 -27.64 20.98 27.67
C ILE A 390 -28.59 19.85 28.06
N THR A 391 -29.74 19.80 27.40
CA THR A 391 -30.70 18.70 27.56
C THR A 391 -30.66 17.80 26.35
N SER A 392 -30.21 16.56 26.56
CA SER A 392 -30.17 15.50 25.55
C SER A 392 -30.82 14.23 26.09
N PRO A 393 -31.94 13.76 25.52
CA PRO A 393 -32.61 12.53 25.96
C PRO A 393 -31.69 11.30 25.94
N SER A 394 -30.84 11.19 24.93
CA SER A 394 -29.92 10.05 24.77
C SER A 394 -28.78 10.06 25.78
N LYS A 395 -28.24 11.25 26.11
CA LYS A 395 -27.24 11.37 27.16
C LYS A 395 -27.85 11.06 28.53
N ALA A 396 -29.08 11.50 28.78
CA ALA A 396 -29.82 11.15 29.99
C ALA A 396 -30.04 9.63 30.12
N MET A 397 -30.38 8.93 29.03
CA MET A 397 -30.46 7.45 29.03
C MET A 397 -29.11 6.77 29.27
N THR A 398 -28.02 7.32 28.73
CA THR A 398 -26.67 6.80 28.93
C THR A 398 -26.23 6.98 30.39
N GLU A 399 -26.43 8.17 30.95
CA GLU A 399 -26.12 8.49 32.34
C GLU A 399 -26.99 7.67 33.31
N SER A 400 -28.27 7.48 33.04
CA SER A 400 -29.15 6.64 33.87
C SER A 400 -28.73 5.17 33.84
N SER A 401 -28.33 4.66 32.67
CA SER A 401 -27.80 3.31 32.52
C SER A 401 -26.47 3.13 33.25
N MET A 402 -25.56 4.11 33.14
CA MET A 402 -24.29 4.12 33.89
C MET A 402 -24.51 4.18 35.39
N ASN A 403 -25.44 5.01 35.86
CA ASN A 403 -25.78 5.15 37.27
C ASN A 403 -26.44 3.86 37.80
N LYS A 404 -27.32 3.23 37.02
CA LYS A 404 -27.88 1.91 37.34
C LYS A 404 -26.78 0.86 37.47
N LEU A 405 -25.87 0.77 36.52
CA LEU A 405 -24.75 -0.17 36.57
C LEU A 405 -23.82 0.08 37.76
N TRP A 406 -23.55 1.35 38.07
CA TRP A 406 -22.76 1.74 39.24
C TRP A 406 -23.47 1.35 40.54
N ARG A 407 -24.77 1.62 40.67
CA ARG A 407 -25.60 1.19 41.82
C ARG A 407 -25.60 -0.33 41.98
N GLU A 408 -25.83 -1.08 40.90
CA GLU A 408 -25.82 -2.54 40.93
C GLU A 408 -24.46 -3.10 41.37
N ARG A 409 -23.35 -2.54 40.87
CA ARG A 409 -22.00 -2.92 41.30
C ARG A 409 -21.75 -2.58 42.76
N PHE A 410 -22.11 -1.38 43.18
CA PHE A 410 -21.97 -0.94 44.55
C PHE A 410 -22.76 -1.83 45.51
N GLU A 411 -24.03 -2.10 45.20
CA GLU A 411 -24.88 -3.03 45.96
C GLU A 411 -24.32 -4.45 45.99
N THR A 412 -23.77 -4.93 44.87
CA THR A 412 -23.13 -6.25 44.79
C THR A 412 -21.89 -6.33 45.67
N GLU A 413 -21.03 -5.31 45.65
CA GLU A 413 -19.84 -5.27 46.51
C GLU A 413 -20.23 -5.13 47.98
N LEU A 414 -21.24 -4.33 48.32
CA LEU A 414 -21.79 -4.26 49.68
C LEU A 414 -22.32 -5.63 50.15
N LYS A 415 -23.05 -6.35 49.29
CA LYS A 415 -23.49 -7.73 49.60
C LYS A 415 -22.31 -8.66 49.82
N LYS A 416 -21.28 -8.62 48.98
CA LYS A 416 -20.05 -9.43 49.18
C LYS A 416 -19.33 -9.10 50.48
N ILE A 417 -19.26 -7.81 50.84
CA ILE A 417 -18.67 -7.36 52.11
C ILE A 417 -19.49 -7.90 53.27
N ASN A 418 -20.82 -7.78 53.22
CA ASN A 418 -21.73 -8.28 54.25
C ASN A 418 -21.65 -9.82 54.40
N ASP A 419 -21.70 -10.57 53.31
CA ASP A 419 -21.55 -12.02 53.31
C ASP A 419 -20.16 -12.46 53.81
N GLY A 420 -19.13 -11.65 53.53
CA GLY A 420 -17.77 -11.86 54.01
C GLY A 420 -17.66 -11.79 55.54
N ILE A 421 -18.49 -10.98 56.21
CA ILE A 421 -18.51 -10.89 57.67
C ILE A 421 -19.02 -12.22 58.29
N ALA A 422 -19.98 -12.87 57.64
CA ALA A 422 -20.58 -14.12 58.11
C ALA A 422 -19.72 -15.37 57.82
N LYS A 423 -18.89 -15.36 56.77
CA LYS A 423 -18.10 -16.53 56.35
C LYS A 423 -16.86 -16.80 57.22
N LYS A 424 -16.47 -18.07 57.34
CA LYS A 424 -15.23 -18.50 58.00
C LYS A 424 -14.03 -18.11 57.11
N GLY A 425 -13.14 -17.27 57.62
CA GLY A 425 -11.99 -16.72 56.86
C GLY A 425 -12.23 -15.36 56.19
N GLY A 426 -13.42 -14.76 56.34
CA GLY A 426 -13.70 -13.42 55.82
C GLY A 426 -13.20 -12.28 56.73
N THR A 427 -13.11 -11.08 56.18
CA THR A 427 -12.62 -9.87 56.86
C THR A 427 -13.67 -9.34 57.84
N LYS A 428 -13.38 -9.36 59.15
CA LYS A 428 -14.33 -8.94 60.21
C LYS A 428 -13.88 -7.73 61.04
N LEU A 429 -12.62 -7.34 60.88
CA LEU A 429 -12.07 -6.15 61.53
C LEU A 429 -12.78 -4.91 60.96
N TYR A 430 -13.41 -4.13 61.84
CA TYR A 430 -14.22 -2.96 61.50
C TYR A 430 -13.48 -2.01 60.54
N GLU A 431 -12.24 -1.64 60.85
CA GLU A 431 -11.41 -0.76 60.02
C GLU A 431 -11.22 -1.30 58.60
N LYS A 432 -11.01 -2.62 58.45
CA LYS A 432 -10.80 -3.26 57.15
C LYS A 432 -12.10 -3.41 56.35
N VAL A 433 -13.23 -3.52 57.04
CA VAL A 433 -14.55 -3.49 56.41
C VAL A 433 -14.86 -2.08 55.93
N VAL A 434 -14.62 -1.05 56.74
CA VAL A 434 -14.76 0.37 56.35
C VAL A 434 -13.87 0.71 55.16
N GLU A 435 -12.62 0.24 55.14
CA GLU A 435 -11.69 0.42 54.01
C GLU A 435 -12.22 -0.24 52.73
N ARG A 436 -12.78 -1.45 52.81
CA ARG A 436 -13.40 -2.13 51.65
C ARG A 436 -14.66 -1.42 51.18
N THR A 437 -15.49 -0.92 52.08
CA THR A 437 -16.69 -0.14 51.74
C THR A 437 -16.29 1.17 51.05
N GLY A 438 -15.24 1.85 51.53
CA GLY A 438 -14.69 3.04 50.90
C GLY A 438 -14.10 2.78 49.50
N ARG A 439 -13.57 1.59 49.24
CA ARG A 439 -13.11 1.16 47.90
C ARG A 439 -14.24 0.76 46.94
N ALA A 440 -15.46 0.54 47.46
CA ALA A 440 -16.62 0.19 46.64
C ALA A 440 -17.33 1.44 46.06
N ILE A 441 -17.20 2.59 46.74
CA ILE A 441 -17.64 3.92 46.28
C ILE A 441 -16.77 4.35 45.09
#